data_AF-A0A1F7FQL5-F1
#
_entry.id   AF-A0A1F7FQL5-F1
#
_cell.length_a   1.000
_cell.length_b   1.000
_cell.length_c   1.000
_cell.angle_alpha   90.00
_cell.angle_beta   90.00
_cell.angle_gamma   90.00
#
_symmetry.space_group_name_H-M   'P 1'
#
loop_
_entity.id
_entity.type
_entity.pdbx_description
1 polymer ?
#
loop_
_entity_poly.entity_id
_entity_poly.type
_entity_poly.pdbx_seq_one_letter_code
_entity_poly.pdbx_strand_id
1 'polypeptide(L)'
;MITIDGKKALQLNGVTFIAGSLGADNSSFKAPEGDTLYVTGKGMIVVSGNVSLGCNIKYVEEPEKQTVFSLVVRNGGLIMTDEGDFTIEGSVYTHRCIYLGSNTRLNIVGNWVTNEFAKHRMRGEVMVDYAASKVRASLGGLHPKTGKYDPRRYYLALSPRWNAWKVD
;
A
#
# COMPACT_ATOMS: atom_id res chain seq x y z
N MET A 1 11.86 -13.24 -10.98
CA MET A 1 12.00 -11.85 -11.48
C MET A 1 12.00 -11.89 -12.99
N ILE A 2 11.37 -10.94 -13.65
CA ILE A 2 11.37 -10.75 -15.11
C ILE A 2 11.79 -9.31 -15.42
N THR A 3 12.33 -9.07 -16.62
CA THR A 3 12.74 -7.70 -17.03
C THR A 3 11.69 -7.11 -17.96
N ILE A 4 11.17 -5.93 -17.63
CA ILE A 4 10.22 -5.16 -18.45
C ILE A 4 10.75 -3.73 -18.50
N ASP A 5 10.90 -3.17 -19.70
CA ASP A 5 11.42 -1.81 -19.93
C ASP A 5 12.72 -1.51 -19.15
N GLY A 6 13.64 -2.48 -19.12
CA GLY A 6 14.91 -2.39 -18.41
C GLY A 6 14.82 -2.48 -16.88
N LYS A 7 13.62 -2.64 -16.31
CA LYS A 7 13.40 -2.82 -14.87
C LYS A 7 13.22 -4.29 -14.52
N LYS A 8 13.93 -4.79 -13.51
CA LYS A 8 13.68 -6.11 -12.95
C LYS A 8 12.47 -6.07 -12.03
N ALA A 9 11.40 -6.73 -12.43
CA ALA A 9 10.14 -6.79 -11.71
C ALA A 9 9.85 -8.19 -11.15
N LEU A 10 9.21 -8.20 -9.98
CA LEU A 10 8.61 -9.39 -9.42
C LEU A 10 7.31 -9.70 -10.18
N GLN A 11 7.29 -10.82 -10.89
CA GLN A 11 6.09 -11.30 -11.57
C GLN A 11 5.11 -11.89 -10.55
N LEU A 12 3.95 -11.29 -10.45
CA LEU A 12 2.85 -11.69 -9.59
C LEU A 12 1.89 -12.60 -10.39
N ASN A 13 1.63 -13.78 -9.84
CA ASN A 13 0.65 -14.71 -10.38
C ASN A 13 -0.12 -15.37 -9.23
N GLY A 14 -1.09 -14.66 -8.67
CA GLY A 14 -1.86 -15.12 -7.51
C GLY A 14 -1.28 -14.65 -6.17
N VAL A 15 -1.08 -15.58 -5.23
CA VAL A 15 -0.73 -15.24 -3.84
C VAL A 15 0.67 -15.71 -3.50
N THR A 16 1.53 -14.78 -3.10
CA THR A 16 2.84 -15.09 -2.50
C THR A 16 2.73 -14.93 -0.99
N PHE A 17 2.98 -15.99 -0.24
CA PHE A 17 2.89 -15.98 1.22
C PHE A 17 4.28 -15.95 1.87
N ILE A 18 4.46 -15.04 2.82
CA ILE A 18 5.67 -14.90 3.64
C ILE A 18 5.30 -15.19 5.10
N ALA A 19 5.83 -16.31 5.62
CA ALA A 19 5.71 -16.65 7.02
C ALA A 19 6.67 -15.78 7.86
N GLY A 20 6.21 -15.33 9.03
CA GLY A 20 6.91 -14.34 9.84
C GLY A 20 6.77 -12.90 9.30
N SER A 21 7.74 -12.07 9.68
CA SER A 21 7.83 -10.65 9.28
C SER A 21 8.75 -10.49 8.07
N LEU A 22 8.51 -9.45 7.27
CA LEU A 22 9.40 -9.02 6.19
C LEU A 22 10.20 -7.81 6.68
N GLY A 23 11.53 -7.95 6.74
CA GLY A 23 12.38 -6.96 7.39
C GLY A 23 12.26 -6.97 8.92
N ALA A 24 12.99 -6.07 9.57
CA ALA A 24 12.99 -5.86 11.01
C ALA A 24 13.08 -4.36 11.33
N ASP A 25 12.76 -3.97 12.56
CA ASP A 25 12.71 -2.56 12.99
C ASP A 25 14.05 -1.81 12.79
N ASN A 26 15.18 -2.53 12.85
CA ASN A 26 16.53 -1.98 12.61
C ASN A 26 17.12 -2.42 11.26
N SER A 27 16.35 -3.12 10.43
CA SER A 27 16.77 -3.64 9.13
C SER A 27 15.56 -3.72 8.21
N SER A 28 15.14 -2.55 7.72
CA SER A 28 14.06 -2.42 6.75
C SER A 28 14.36 -3.25 5.49
N PHE A 29 13.35 -3.94 4.96
CA PHE A 29 13.45 -4.61 3.67
C PHE A 29 13.79 -3.60 2.58
N LYS A 30 14.82 -3.91 1.80
CA LYS A 30 15.27 -3.14 0.65
C LYS A 30 14.98 -3.90 -0.63
N ALA A 31 14.73 -3.15 -1.70
CA ALA A 31 14.64 -3.74 -3.03
C ALA A 31 15.98 -4.43 -3.37
N PRO A 32 15.96 -5.56 -4.10
CA PRO A 32 17.19 -6.23 -4.51
C PRO A 32 18.11 -5.33 -5.37
N GLU A 33 17.52 -4.39 -6.10
CA GLU A 33 18.23 -3.45 -6.98
C GLU A 33 17.65 -2.05 -6.78
N GLY A 34 18.49 -1.10 -6.36
CA GLY A 34 18.10 0.29 -6.15
C GLY A 34 17.16 0.51 -4.97
N ASP A 35 16.28 1.50 -5.12
CA ASP A 35 15.36 1.98 -4.07
C ASP A 35 13.90 1.51 -4.28
N THR A 36 13.64 0.74 -5.33
CA THR A 36 12.28 0.43 -5.79
C THR A 36 12.14 -1.07 -6.10
N LEU A 37 11.22 -1.72 -5.41
CA LEU A 37 10.74 -3.04 -5.79
C LEU A 37 9.70 -2.89 -6.89
N TYR A 38 10.07 -3.23 -8.12
CA TYR A 38 9.12 -3.28 -9.22
C TYR A 38 8.28 -4.55 -9.16
N VAL A 39 6.97 -4.43 -9.41
CA VAL A 39 6.03 -5.55 -9.49
C VAL A 39 5.27 -5.53 -10.82
N THR A 40 4.84 -6.69 -11.30
CA THR A 40 4.07 -6.79 -12.54
C THR A 40 3.10 -7.97 -12.49
N GLY A 41 2.04 -7.95 -13.29
CA GLY A 41 1.03 -9.01 -13.32
C GLY A 41 -0.07 -8.83 -12.26
N LYS A 42 -0.75 -9.90 -11.88
CA LYS A 42 -1.93 -9.83 -10.99
C LYS A 42 -1.73 -10.73 -9.78
N GLY A 43 -1.65 -10.13 -8.60
CA GLY A 43 -1.49 -10.90 -7.38
C GLY A 43 -1.30 -10.08 -6.12
N MET A 44 -0.93 -10.77 -5.06
CA MET A 44 -0.75 -10.20 -3.74
C MET A 44 0.40 -10.85 -2.97
N ILE A 45 1.08 -10.05 -2.17
CA ILE A 45 2.04 -10.51 -1.17
C ILE A 45 1.34 -10.48 0.18
N VAL A 46 1.28 -11.63 0.84
CA VAL A 46 0.70 -11.77 2.17
C VAL A 46 1.83 -12.06 3.15
N VAL A 47 2.04 -11.14 4.08
CA VAL A 47 3.01 -11.28 5.17
C VAL A 47 2.24 -11.55 6.46
N SER A 48 2.58 -12.64 7.15
CA SER A 48 1.88 -13.03 8.38
C SER A 48 2.14 -12.08 9.56
N GLY A 49 3.37 -11.57 9.70
CA GLY A 49 3.82 -10.67 10.75
C GLY A 49 3.87 -9.20 10.33
N ASN A 50 4.89 -8.46 10.79
CA ASN A 50 5.12 -7.07 10.41
C ASN A 50 5.80 -6.98 9.03
N VAL A 51 5.69 -5.82 8.40
CA VAL A 51 6.50 -5.45 7.24
C VAL A 51 7.26 -4.18 7.59
N SER A 52 8.57 -4.29 7.82
CA SER A 52 9.46 -3.13 7.92
C SER A 52 9.99 -2.83 6.52
N LEU A 53 9.46 -1.79 5.87
CA LEU A 53 9.72 -1.48 4.46
C LEU A 53 10.59 -0.24 4.34
N GLY A 54 11.69 -0.36 3.57
CA GLY A 54 12.65 0.71 3.34
C GLY A 54 12.86 1.02 1.86
N CYS A 55 11.90 0.69 1.01
CA CYS A 55 11.94 0.92 -0.43
C CYS A 55 10.55 1.27 -0.98
N ASN A 56 10.52 1.82 -2.19
CA ASN A 56 9.29 1.99 -2.95
C ASN A 56 8.76 0.64 -3.43
N ILE A 57 7.46 0.56 -3.69
CA ILE A 57 6.84 -0.52 -4.47
C ILE A 57 6.06 0.13 -5.61
N LYS A 58 6.51 -0.09 -6.84
CA LYS A 58 5.91 0.51 -8.05
C LYS A 58 5.61 -0.59 -9.04
N TYR A 59 4.57 -0.44 -9.86
CA TYR A 59 4.36 -1.40 -10.93
C TYR A 59 5.20 -1.08 -12.16
N VAL A 60 5.40 -2.10 -12.98
CA VAL A 60 5.73 -1.96 -14.39
C VAL A 60 4.73 -2.79 -15.17
N GLU A 61 4.05 -2.17 -16.13
CA GLU A 61 3.07 -2.85 -16.96
C GLU A 61 3.74 -3.38 -18.22
N GLU A 62 3.35 -4.58 -18.63
CA GLU A 62 3.56 -4.97 -20.01
C GLU A 62 2.47 -4.30 -20.87
N PRO A 63 2.76 -3.99 -22.15
CA PRO A 63 1.73 -3.51 -23.07
C PRO A 63 0.48 -4.38 -23.00
N GLU A 64 -0.68 -3.73 -22.86
CA GLU A 64 -2.00 -4.39 -22.81
C GLU A 64 -2.27 -5.28 -21.57
N LYS A 65 -1.33 -5.38 -20.62
CA LYS A 65 -1.50 -6.15 -19.38
C LYS A 65 -1.43 -5.26 -18.15
N GLN A 66 -2.61 -4.94 -17.64
CA GLN A 66 -2.76 -4.20 -16.39
C GLN A 66 -2.16 -4.96 -15.21
N THR A 67 -1.37 -4.25 -14.41
CA THR A 67 -0.84 -4.78 -13.14
C THR A 67 -1.80 -4.49 -11.99
N VAL A 68 -2.09 -5.52 -11.17
CA VAL A 68 -2.88 -5.39 -9.94
C VAL A 68 -2.08 -6.01 -8.80
N PHE A 69 -1.71 -5.18 -7.84
CA PHE A 69 -0.91 -5.58 -6.69
C PHE A 69 -1.64 -5.32 -5.38
N SER A 70 -1.47 -6.23 -4.42
CA SER A 70 -1.84 -5.98 -3.03
C SER A 70 -0.76 -6.41 -2.06
N LEU A 71 -0.44 -5.57 -1.08
CA LEU A 71 0.37 -5.90 0.08
C LEU A 71 -0.54 -6.13 1.28
N VAL A 72 -0.51 -7.32 1.86
CA VAL A 72 -1.36 -7.71 2.99
C VAL A 72 -0.50 -8.07 4.19
N VAL A 73 -0.55 -7.23 5.21
CA VAL A 73 0.12 -7.43 6.50
C VAL A 73 -0.90 -7.99 7.49
N ARG A 74 -0.95 -9.32 7.60
CA ARG A 74 -2.12 -10.07 8.13
C ARG A 74 -2.31 -9.98 9.64
N ASN A 75 -1.24 -10.06 10.44
CA ASN A 75 -1.31 -9.94 11.91
C ASN A 75 -0.37 -8.85 12.46
N GLY A 76 0.29 -8.10 11.59
CA GLY A 76 1.24 -7.04 11.95
C GLY A 76 0.88 -5.69 11.33
N GLY A 77 1.82 -4.76 11.42
CA GLY A 77 1.74 -3.45 10.79
C GLY A 77 2.81 -3.19 9.75
N LEU A 78 2.57 -2.18 8.93
CA LEU A 78 3.56 -1.65 7.99
C LEU A 78 4.39 -0.60 8.74
N ILE A 79 5.69 -0.82 8.82
CA ILE A 79 6.64 -0.01 9.58
C ILE A 79 7.60 0.62 8.58
N MET A 80 7.69 1.94 8.56
CA MET A 80 8.66 2.67 7.74
C MET A 80 9.38 3.67 8.63
N THR A 81 10.59 3.30 9.05
CA THR A 81 11.46 4.09 9.94
C THR A 81 12.51 4.87 9.17
N ASP A 82 12.80 4.46 7.94
CA ASP A 82 13.79 5.09 7.09
C ASP A 82 13.30 6.48 6.68
N GLU A 83 14.21 7.46 6.65
CA GLU A 83 13.87 8.82 6.22
C GLU A 83 13.68 8.87 4.70
N GLY A 84 12.75 9.71 4.26
CA GLY A 84 12.50 9.97 2.83
C GLY A 84 11.05 9.80 2.39
N ASP A 85 10.87 9.90 1.08
CA ASP A 85 9.58 9.87 0.42
C ASP A 85 9.37 8.52 -0.28
N PHE A 86 8.39 7.77 0.17
CA PHE A 86 8.09 6.43 -0.31
C PHE A 86 6.74 6.38 -1.03
N THR A 87 6.66 5.54 -2.05
CA THR A 87 5.43 5.25 -2.78
C THR A 87 5.14 3.76 -2.79
N ILE A 88 3.90 3.39 -2.50
CA ILE A 88 3.35 2.05 -2.74
C ILE A 88 2.21 2.17 -3.75
N GLU A 89 2.38 1.57 -4.92
CA GLU A 89 1.33 1.48 -5.93
C GLU A 89 0.58 0.16 -5.80
N GLY A 90 -0.68 0.21 -5.37
CA GLY A 90 -1.53 -0.96 -5.16
C GLY A 90 -2.37 -0.87 -3.89
N SER A 91 -3.04 -1.96 -3.57
CA SER A 91 -3.86 -2.08 -2.36
C SER A 91 -3.01 -2.48 -1.15
N VAL A 92 -3.12 -1.74 -0.05
CA VAL A 92 -2.46 -2.07 1.21
C VAL A 92 -3.50 -2.49 2.23
N TYR A 93 -3.29 -3.65 2.85
CA TYR A 93 -4.00 -4.07 4.05
C TYR A 93 -3.03 -4.18 5.21
N THR A 94 -3.40 -3.63 6.36
CA THR A 94 -2.65 -3.80 7.60
C THR A 94 -3.56 -4.23 8.74
N HIS A 95 -3.13 -5.19 9.54
CA HIS A 95 -3.88 -5.54 10.75
C HIS A 95 -3.65 -4.53 11.86
N ARG A 96 -2.38 -4.33 12.21
CA ARG A 96 -1.92 -3.24 13.07
C ARG A 96 -1.55 -2.07 12.18
N CYS A 97 -1.89 -0.86 12.57
CA CYS A 97 -1.77 0.34 11.75
C CYS A 97 -0.39 0.56 11.08
N ILE A 98 -0.30 1.53 10.15
CA ILE A 98 0.98 2.00 9.63
C ILE A 98 1.74 2.76 10.73
N TYR A 99 3.02 2.44 10.92
CA TYR A 99 3.97 3.19 11.72
C TYR A 99 4.93 3.93 10.79
N LEU A 100 5.04 5.25 10.97
CA LEU A 100 5.95 6.11 10.20
C LEU A 100 6.88 6.87 11.14
N GLY A 101 8.17 6.87 10.81
CA GLY A 101 9.17 7.78 11.38
C GLY A 101 8.84 9.25 11.11
N SER A 102 9.40 10.16 11.91
CA SER A 102 9.05 11.60 11.86
C SER A 102 9.37 12.28 10.53
N ASN A 103 10.41 11.83 9.83
CA ASN A 103 10.89 12.39 8.56
C ASN A 103 10.56 11.48 7.37
N THR A 104 9.48 10.71 7.50
CA THR A 104 9.06 9.72 6.51
C THR A 104 7.72 10.14 5.92
N ARG A 105 7.64 10.19 4.59
CA ARG A 105 6.38 10.35 3.87
C ARG A 105 6.06 9.08 3.12
N LEU A 106 4.82 8.61 3.22
CA LEU A 106 4.31 7.48 2.47
C LEU A 106 3.12 7.94 1.63
N ASN A 107 3.24 7.81 0.30
CA ASN A 107 2.10 7.89 -0.60
C ASN A 107 1.64 6.47 -1.02
N ILE A 108 0.36 6.18 -0.81
CA ILE A 108 -0.28 4.94 -1.28
C ILE A 108 -1.17 5.30 -2.47
N VAL A 109 -0.77 4.89 -3.67
CA VAL A 109 -1.56 5.08 -4.90
C VAL A 109 -2.37 3.81 -5.14
N GLY A 110 -3.61 3.78 -4.66
CA GLY A 110 -4.44 2.58 -4.62
C GLY A 110 -5.50 2.67 -3.53
N ASN A 111 -5.42 1.86 -2.48
CA ASN A 111 -6.26 2.01 -1.30
C ASN A 111 -5.54 1.44 -0.08
N TRP A 112 -5.90 1.93 1.11
CA TRP A 112 -5.42 1.38 2.37
C TRP A 112 -6.59 0.98 3.26
N VAL A 113 -6.54 -0.25 3.74
CA VAL A 113 -7.50 -0.83 4.67
C VAL A 113 -6.74 -1.25 5.92
N THR A 114 -7.25 -0.89 7.10
CA THR A 114 -6.65 -1.30 8.37
C THR A 114 -7.69 -1.76 9.37
N ASN A 115 -7.38 -2.78 10.17
CA ASN A 115 -8.25 -3.16 11.30
C ASN A 115 -8.05 -2.21 12.48
N GLU A 116 -6.80 -1.89 12.81
CA GLU A 116 -6.46 -0.96 13.88
C GLU A 116 -5.92 0.35 13.30
N PHE A 117 -6.46 1.47 13.78
CA PHE A 117 -5.96 2.80 13.44
C PHE A 117 -5.32 3.48 14.66
N ALA A 118 -4.07 3.90 14.54
CA ALA A 118 -3.31 4.47 15.65
C ALA A 118 -2.50 5.71 15.20
N LYS A 119 -3.17 6.86 15.06
CA LYS A 119 -2.52 8.10 14.58
C LYS A 119 -1.31 8.54 15.42
N HIS A 120 -1.34 8.33 16.74
CA HIS A 120 -0.23 8.66 17.64
C HIS A 120 1.08 7.90 17.31
N ARG A 121 0.98 6.80 16.57
CA ARG A 121 2.14 6.01 16.10
C ARG A 121 2.66 6.45 14.73
N MET A 122 1.95 7.33 14.04
CA MET A 122 2.38 7.91 12.76
C MET A 122 2.96 9.29 13.02
N ARG A 123 4.30 9.36 13.16
CA ARG A 123 4.99 10.64 13.32
C ARG A 123 5.20 11.35 11.98
N GLY A 124 5.28 10.58 10.90
CA GLY A 124 5.36 11.08 9.53
C GLY A 124 4.01 11.33 8.86
N GLU A 125 4.06 11.50 7.54
CA GLU A 125 2.89 11.82 6.71
C GLU A 125 2.46 10.61 5.87
N VAL A 126 1.17 10.26 5.93
CA VAL A 126 0.55 9.25 5.06
C VAL A 126 -0.43 9.95 4.13
N MET A 127 -0.26 9.77 2.83
CA MET A 127 -1.21 10.16 1.79
C MET A 127 -1.78 8.90 1.12
N VAL A 128 -3.07 8.92 0.80
CA VAL A 128 -3.73 7.82 0.09
C VAL A 128 -4.48 8.40 -1.10
N ASP A 129 -3.92 8.20 -2.28
CA ASP A 129 -4.51 8.57 -3.56
C ASP A 129 -5.33 7.39 -4.10
N TYR A 130 -6.66 7.49 -4.01
CA TYR A 130 -7.51 6.38 -4.44
C TYR A 130 -7.42 6.14 -5.95
N ALA A 131 -6.98 4.94 -6.36
CA ALA A 131 -6.83 4.57 -7.76
C ALA A 131 -7.54 3.25 -8.06
N ALA A 132 -8.79 3.32 -8.54
CA ALA A 132 -9.64 2.16 -8.79
C ALA A 132 -9.03 1.12 -9.75
N SER A 133 -8.28 1.57 -10.76
CA SER A 133 -7.56 0.69 -11.69
C SER A 133 -6.46 -0.12 -11.02
N LYS A 134 -5.91 0.34 -9.89
CA LYS A 134 -4.85 -0.35 -9.14
C LYS A 134 -5.42 -1.27 -8.05
N VAL A 135 -6.75 -1.25 -7.85
CA VAL A 135 -7.49 -2.11 -6.93
C VAL A 135 -8.15 -3.24 -7.74
N ARG A 136 -8.34 -4.42 -7.13
CA ARG A 136 -9.06 -5.52 -7.79
C ARG A 136 -10.43 -5.00 -8.28
N ALA A 137 -10.71 -5.18 -9.56
CA ALA A 137 -12.05 -4.95 -10.11
C ALA A 137 -13.04 -5.86 -9.36
N SER A 138 -13.78 -5.27 -8.43
CA SER A 138 -14.91 -5.89 -7.75
C SER A 138 -16.15 -5.06 -8.07
N LEU A 139 -17.34 -5.66 -8.03
CA LEU A 139 -18.59 -4.92 -8.18
C LEU A 139 -18.73 -3.76 -7.17
N GLY A 140 -17.99 -3.78 -6.06
CA GLY A 140 -17.88 -2.66 -5.12
C GLY A 140 -16.94 -1.53 -5.54
N GLY A 141 -16.04 -1.76 -6.50
CA GLY A 141 -15.16 -0.74 -7.09
C GLY A 141 -15.84 0.15 -8.14
N LEU A 142 -17.09 -0.17 -8.50
CA LEU A 142 -17.97 0.63 -9.36
C LEU A 142 -18.66 1.79 -8.64
N HIS A 143 -18.56 1.90 -7.31
CA HIS A 143 -19.08 3.05 -6.56
C HIS A 143 -17.99 4.09 -6.30
N PRO A 144 -18.21 5.38 -6.64
CA PRO A 144 -17.15 6.23 -7.16
C PRO A 144 -16.59 7.22 -6.13
N LYS A 145 -15.31 7.58 -6.33
CA LYS A 145 -14.64 8.86 -6.03
C LYS A 145 -14.62 9.46 -4.61
N THR A 146 -15.35 8.91 -3.63
CA THR A 146 -15.25 9.25 -2.21
C THR A 146 -15.63 8.04 -1.35
N GLY A 147 -15.08 7.93 -0.14
CA GLY A 147 -15.34 6.80 0.76
C GLY A 147 -16.82 6.67 1.15
N LYS A 148 -17.35 5.45 1.14
CA LYS A 148 -18.74 5.12 1.48
C LYS A 148 -18.88 4.82 2.98
N TYR A 149 -19.92 5.37 3.60
CA TYR A 149 -20.32 5.18 5.01
C TYR A 149 -21.13 3.88 5.20
N ASP A 150 -20.73 3.03 6.16
CA ASP A 150 -21.52 1.88 6.66
C ASP A 150 -21.32 1.74 8.18
N PRO A 151 -22.39 1.87 9.00
CA PRO A 151 -22.31 1.87 10.46
C PRO A 151 -21.88 0.53 11.08
N ARG A 152 -21.71 -0.55 10.30
CA ARG A 152 -21.21 -1.85 10.80
C ARG A 152 -19.70 -2.05 10.61
N ARG A 153 -18.99 -1.16 9.89
CA ARG A 153 -17.56 -1.31 9.55
C ARG A 153 -16.86 0.06 9.45
N TYR A 154 -16.20 0.46 10.53
CA TYR A 154 -15.43 1.72 10.69
C TYR A 154 -14.40 1.99 9.58
N TYR A 155 -14.31 3.25 9.07
CA TYR A 155 -13.10 3.87 8.49
C TYR A 155 -13.09 5.41 8.64
N LEU A 156 -11.90 5.99 8.86
CA LEU A 156 -11.61 7.41 9.05
C LEU A 156 -10.96 8.01 7.80
N ALA A 157 -11.41 9.20 7.37
CA ALA A 157 -10.60 10.15 6.60
C ALA A 157 -10.92 11.57 7.09
N LEU A 158 -9.92 12.26 7.65
CA LEU A 158 -10.04 13.66 8.06
C LEU A 158 -9.66 14.55 6.86
N SER A 159 -10.63 15.24 6.29
CA SER A 159 -10.40 16.37 5.37
C SER A 159 -11.32 17.53 5.75
N PRO A 160 -10.83 18.79 5.83
CA PRO A 160 -11.62 19.96 6.24
C PRO A 160 -12.78 20.34 5.30
N ARG A 161 -12.94 19.66 4.16
CA ARG A 161 -13.90 20.03 3.11
C ARG A 161 -15.36 19.66 3.39
N TRP A 162 -15.69 19.21 4.60
CA TRP A 162 -17.04 18.72 4.90
C TRP A 162 -18.08 19.83 5.17
N ASN A 163 -17.67 21.07 5.45
CA ASN A 163 -18.60 22.13 5.86
C ASN A 163 -19.35 22.83 4.71
N ALA A 164 -19.01 22.57 3.45
CA ALA A 164 -19.72 23.18 2.34
C ALA A 164 -19.79 22.23 1.16
N TRP A 165 -20.95 21.60 0.97
CA TRP A 165 -21.26 20.82 -0.21
C TRP A 165 -21.56 21.79 -1.36
N LYS A 166 -20.54 22.13 -2.14
CA LYS A 166 -20.71 22.62 -3.51
C LYS A 166 -19.87 21.72 -4.41
N VAL A 167 -20.57 21.03 -5.31
CA VAL A 167 -19.96 20.28 -6.39
C VAL A 167 -19.82 21.26 -7.54
N ASP A 168 -18.57 21.51 -7.96
CA ASP A 168 -18.27 21.94 -9.33
C ASP A 168 -17.88 20.69 -10.13
#